data_AF-A0A1Y2C185-F1
#
_entry.id   AF-A0A1Y2C185-F1
#
_cell.length_a   1.000
_cell.length_b   1.000
_cell.length_c   1.000
_cell.angle_alpha   90.00
_cell.angle_beta   90.00
_cell.angle_gamma   90.00
#
_symmetry.space_group_name_H-M   'P 1'
#
loop_
_entity.id
_entity.type
_entity.pdbx_description
1 polymer ?
#
loop_
_entity_poly.entity_id
_entity_poly.type
_entity_poly.pdbx_seq_one_letter_code
_entity_poly.pdbx_strand_id
1 'polypeptide(L)'
;PKVGTLVGKDQFGNEYYENRKDIMGRDRWVLYNKWNYDASQVPPEWHQWLSRFTDDVPTPETVPKPFYTTTSTENYTGSSGAFKTYSTVKPKIEAWAPESRR
;
A
#
# COMPACT_ATOMS: atom_id res chain seq x y z
N PRO A 1 13.70 25.04 -2.29
CA PRO A 1 13.29 24.04 -1.29
C PRO A 1 11.83 24.22 -0.90
N LYS A 2 11.01 23.18 -1.01
CA LYS A 2 9.63 23.22 -0.52
C LYS A 2 9.69 23.18 1.01
N VAL A 3 9.06 24.14 1.68
CA VAL A 3 9.04 24.22 3.14
C VAL A 3 7.67 23.82 3.62
N GLY A 4 7.61 22.91 4.58
CA GLY A 4 6.37 22.43 5.19
C GLY A 4 6.63 21.90 6.59
N THR A 5 5.56 21.80 7.37
CA THR A 5 5.59 21.21 8.70
C THR A 5 5.58 19.69 8.56
N LEU A 6 6.50 19.01 9.26
CA LEU A 6 6.48 17.55 9.34
C LEU A 6 5.25 17.12 10.16
N VAL A 7 4.34 16.41 9.52
CA VAL A 7 3.09 15.93 10.13
C VAL A 7 3.31 14.56 10.76
N GLY A 8 4.08 13.69 10.11
CA GLY A 8 4.41 12.39 10.67
C GLY A 8 5.25 11.53 9.74
N LYS A 9 5.50 10.31 10.19
CA LYS A 9 6.31 9.30 9.50
C LYS A 9 5.57 7.97 9.52
N ASP A 10 5.56 7.25 8.39
CA ASP A 10 4.97 5.91 8.34
C ASP A 10 5.94 4.82 8.77
N GLN A 11 5.44 3.58 8.80
CA GLN A 11 6.20 2.38 9.14
C GLN A 11 7.31 2.03 8.14
N PHE A 12 7.29 2.57 6.92
CA PHE A 12 8.32 2.38 5.89
C PHE A 12 9.39 3.48 5.93
N GLY A 13 9.16 4.50 6.75
CA GLY A 13 10.02 5.65 6.94
C GLY A 13 9.72 6.82 6.00
N ASN A 14 8.61 6.80 5.25
CA ASN A 14 8.22 7.96 4.44
C ASN A 14 7.74 9.10 5.34
N GLU A 15 8.13 10.32 5.02
CA GLU A 15 7.85 11.51 5.82
C GLU A 15 6.79 12.38 5.14
N TYR A 16 5.76 12.77 5.88
CA TYR A 16 4.60 13.47 5.37
C TYR A 16 4.60 14.92 5.85
N TYR A 17 4.38 15.85 4.92
CA TYR A 17 4.47 17.27 5.17
C TYR A 17 3.21 18.01 4.74
N GLU A 18 2.86 19.06 5.47
CA GLU A 18 1.76 19.97 5.14
C GLU A 18 2.23 21.44 5.15
N ASN A 19 1.75 22.23 4.19
CA ASN A 19 1.86 23.67 4.18
C ASN A 19 0.57 24.31 3.65
N ARG A 20 -0.29 24.76 4.58
CA ARG A 20 -1.58 25.39 4.28
C ARG A 20 -1.50 26.76 3.59
N LYS A 21 -0.30 27.34 3.45
CA LYS A 21 -0.07 28.57 2.68
C LYS A 21 0.11 28.30 1.20
N ASP A 22 0.37 27.05 0.81
CA ASP A 22 0.54 26.66 -0.59
C ASP A 22 -0.83 26.46 -1.26
N ILE A 23 -0.82 26.36 -2.59
CA ILE A 23 -2.03 26.17 -3.39
C ILE A 23 -2.64 24.79 -3.08
N MET A 24 -3.98 24.72 -3.03
CA MET A 24 -4.72 23.48 -2.82
C MET A 24 -4.28 22.39 -3.81
N GLY A 25 -3.97 21.21 -3.29
CA GLY A 25 -3.47 20.07 -4.07
C GLY A 25 -1.94 20.01 -4.16
N ARG A 26 -1.23 21.07 -3.72
CA ARG A 26 0.23 21.07 -3.53
C ARG A 26 0.63 21.25 -2.08
N ASP A 27 -0.31 21.49 -1.20
CA ASP A 27 -0.10 21.77 0.21
C ASP A 27 0.27 20.54 1.04
N ARG A 28 -0.07 19.32 0.60
CA ARG A 28 0.37 18.06 1.22
C ARG A 28 1.31 17.31 0.28
N TRP A 29 2.38 16.73 0.81
CA TRP A 29 3.29 15.89 0.05
C TRP A 29 4.02 14.88 0.93
N VAL A 30 4.57 13.86 0.29
CA VAL A 30 5.37 12.82 0.92
C VAL A 30 6.82 12.92 0.42
N LEU A 31 7.76 12.68 1.32
CA LEU A 31 9.16 12.41 1.02
C LEU A 31 9.40 10.93 1.26
N TYR A 32 9.63 10.19 0.16
CA TYR A 32 9.86 8.75 0.24
C TYR A 32 11.23 8.44 0.84
N ASN A 33 11.29 7.37 1.62
CA ASN A 33 12.54 6.91 2.23
C ASN A 33 13.42 6.13 1.23
N LYS A 34 12.79 5.43 0.28
CA LYS A 34 13.50 4.65 -0.74
C LYS A 34 13.88 5.53 -1.93
N TRP A 35 15.04 5.25 -2.54
CA TRP A 35 15.48 5.91 -3.78
C TRP A 35 14.61 5.50 -4.98
N ASN A 36 14.24 4.21 -5.06
CA ASN A 36 13.31 3.69 -6.06
C ASN A 36 11.89 3.84 -5.53
N TYR A 37 11.47 5.10 -5.45
CA TYR A 37 10.17 5.46 -4.89
C TYR A 37 9.05 5.14 -5.88
N ASP A 38 7.91 4.73 -5.35
CA ASP A 38 6.68 4.52 -6.11
C ASP A 38 5.48 5.01 -5.29
N ALA A 39 4.43 5.49 -5.97
CA ALA A 39 3.21 5.97 -5.33
C ALA A 39 2.53 4.88 -4.50
N SER A 40 2.69 3.61 -4.88
CA SER A 40 2.15 2.46 -4.14
C SER A 40 2.81 2.21 -2.78
N GLN A 41 3.94 2.86 -2.47
CA GLN A 41 4.64 2.71 -1.19
C GLN A 41 3.98 3.48 -0.04
N VAL A 42 3.03 4.38 -0.35
CA VAL A 42 2.22 5.07 0.66
C VAL A 42 1.19 4.08 1.21
N PRO A 43 1.18 3.80 2.53
CA PRO A 43 0.20 2.90 3.11
C PRO A 43 -1.22 3.51 3.08
N PRO A 44 -2.28 2.68 3.14
CA PRO A 44 -3.66 3.15 2.98
C PRO A 44 -4.07 4.26 3.96
N GLU A 45 -3.59 4.21 5.21
CA GLU A 45 -3.87 5.21 6.22
C GLU A 45 -3.37 6.61 5.83
N TRP A 46 -2.15 6.69 5.29
CA TRP A 46 -1.54 7.95 4.86
C TRP A 46 -2.04 8.38 3.48
N HIS A 47 -2.45 7.44 2.63
CA HIS A 47 -3.02 7.72 1.32
C HIS A 47 -4.32 8.54 1.41
N GLN A 48 -5.17 8.24 2.41
CA GLN A 48 -6.40 9.01 2.66
C GLN A 48 -6.11 10.47 3.00
N TRP A 49 -5.16 10.70 3.92
CA TRP A 49 -4.74 12.05 4.32
C TRP A 49 -4.06 12.81 3.19
N LEU A 50 -3.13 12.15 2.47
CA LEU A 50 -2.39 12.75 1.36
C LEU A 50 -3.31 13.19 0.22
N SER A 51 -4.33 12.37 -0.07
CA SER A 51 -5.32 12.64 -1.12
C SER A 51 -6.45 13.56 -0.68
N ARG A 52 -6.39 14.13 0.54
CA ARG A 52 -7.43 14.99 1.12
C ARG A 52 -8.82 14.34 1.18
N PHE A 53 -8.89 13.01 1.33
CA PHE A 53 -10.14 12.34 1.68
C PHE A 53 -10.56 12.66 3.12
N THR A 54 -9.57 12.82 4.00
CA THR A 54 -9.75 13.27 5.38
C THR A 54 -8.74 14.36 5.70
N ASP A 55 -9.10 15.23 6.64
CA ASP A 55 -8.19 16.21 7.23
C ASP A 55 -7.45 15.67 8.45
N ASP A 56 -7.93 14.56 9.00
CA ASP A 56 -7.35 13.93 10.19
C ASP A 56 -6.04 13.20 9.85
N VAL A 57 -5.05 13.38 10.73
CA VAL A 57 -3.79 12.64 10.64
C VAL A 57 -4.05 11.19 11.02
N PRO A 58 -3.46 10.21 10.32
CA PRO A 58 -3.67 8.79 10.64
C PRO A 58 -3.07 8.46 12.01
N THR A 59 -3.95 8.16 12.95
CA THR A 59 -3.65 7.67 14.30
C THR A 59 -4.49 6.41 14.54
N PRO A 60 -4.16 5.58 15.55
CA PRO A 60 -4.96 4.39 15.86
C PRO A 60 -6.44 4.67 16.15
N GLU A 61 -6.76 5.90 16.58
CA GLU A 61 -8.12 6.35 16.86
C GLU A 61 -8.86 6.76 15.58
N THR A 62 -8.18 7.42 14.64
CA THR A 62 -8.79 7.91 13.39
C THR A 62 -8.90 6.81 12.35
N VAL A 63 -7.94 5.87 12.31
CA VAL A 63 -7.92 4.73 11.39
C VAL A 63 -7.79 3.42 12.19
N PRO A 64 -8.89 2.92 12.78
CA PRO A 64 -8.86 1.67 13.53
C PRO A 64 -8.54 0.48 12.60
N LYS A 65 -7.54 -0.32 12.98
CA LYS A 65 -7.10 -1.48 12.20
C LYS A 65 -7.89 -2.74 12.62
N PRO A 66 -8.74 -3.33 11.76
CA PRO A 66 -9.42 -4.58 12.08
C PRO A 66 -8.44 -5.76 12.17
N PHE A 67 -8.85 -6.85 12.82
CA PHE A 67 -7.98 -8.01 13.10
C PHE A 67 -7.41 -8.70 11.86
N TYR A 68 -8.09 -8.61 10.70
CA TYR A 68 -7.65 -9.20 9.45
C TYR A 68 -6.68 -8.30 8.66
N THR A 69 -6.32 -7.14 9.20
CA THR A 69 -5.42 -6.19 8.52
C THR A 69 -4.04 -6.79 8.39
N THR A 70 -3.52 -6.78 7.16
CA THR A 70 -2.13 -7.14 6.86
C THR A 70 -1.31 -5.87 6.64
N THR A 71 0.01 -5.97 6.84
CA THR A 71 0.94 -4.89 6.50
C THR A 71 0.80 -4.49 5.03
N SER A 72 0.76 -3.19 4.76
CA SER A 72 0.72 -2.66 3.38
C SER A 72 1.90 -3.19 2.57
N THR A 73 1.68 -3.45 1.30
CA THR A 73 2.73 -3.88 0.36
C THR A 73 2.70 -2.97 -0.86
N GLU A 74 3.89 -2.68 -1.40
CA GLU A 74 4.02 -1.92 -2.64
C GLU A 74 3.55 -2.76 -3.84
N ASN A 75 3.33 -2.10 -4.98
CA ASN A 75 2.94 -2.77 -6.20
C ASN A 75 4.12 -3.55 -6.80
N TYR A 76 3.97 -4.87 -6.90
CA TYR A 76 4.98 -5.77 -7.45
C TYR A 76 4.85 -6.03 -8.96
N THR A 77 4.02 -5.26 -9.68
CA THR A 77 3.85 -5.39 -11.13
C THR A 77 5.21 -5.29 -11.85
N GLY A 78 5.49 -6.19 -12.79
CA GLY A 78 6.76 -6.23 -13.53
C GLY A 78 7.94 -6.83 -12.75
N SER A 79 7.75 -7.24 -11.48
CA SER A 79 8.74 -7.97 -10.70
C SER A 79 8.42 -9.47 -10.62
N SER A 80 9.33 -10.26 -10.05
CA SER A 80 9.07 -11.68 -9.76
C SER A 80 7.94 -11.90 -8.75
N GLY A 81 7.65 -10.90 -7.90
CA GLY A 81 6.57 -10.91 -6.92
C GLY A 81 5.20 -10.51 -7.46
N ALA A 82 5.05 -10.31 -8.78
CA ALA A 82 3.77 -9.95 -9.37
C ALA A 82 2.70 -11.01 -9.09
N PHE A 83 1.46 -10.56 -8.85
CA PHE A 83 0.34 -11.47 -8.63
C PHE A 83 0.07 -12.32 -9.88
N LYS A 84 0.06 -13.65 -9.70
CA LYS A 84 -0.25 -14.61 -10.75
C LYS A 84 -1.59 -15.27 -10.45
N THR A 85 -2.57 -15.05 -11.31
CA THR A 85 -3.87 -15.70 -11.21
C THR A 85 -3.76 -17.18 -11.51
N TYR A 86 -4.51 -18.00 -10.79
CA TYR A 86 -4.64 -19.43 -11.02
C TYR A 86 -6.08 -19.87 -10.77
N SER A 87 -6.45 -21.05 -11.26
CA SER A 87 -7.74 -21.66 -10.94
C SER A 87 -7.78 -22.02 -9.46
N THR A 88 -8.67 -21.38 -8.70
CA THR A 88 -8.90 -21.72 -7.29
C THR A 88 -9.71 -23.01 -7.12
N VAL A 89 -10.29 -23.53 -8.21
CA VAL A 89 -11.06 -24.78 -8.21
C VAL A 89 -10.17 -25.98 -8.55
N LYS A 90 -10.43 -27.09 -7.86
CA LYS A 90 -9.89 -28.40 -8.22
C LYS A 90 -10.57 -28.92 -9.51
N PRO A 91 -9.92 -29.81 -10.27
CA PRO A 91 -10.56 -30.49 -11.39
C PRO A 91 -11.87 -31.17 -10.94
N LYS A 92 -12.93 -31.00 -11.73
CA LYS A 92 -14.25 -31.56 -11.41
C LYS A 92 -14.39 -33.04 -11.76
N ILE A 93 -13.56 -33.53 -12.68
CA ILE A 93 -13.57 -34.89 -13.18
C ILE A 93 -12.21 -35.48 -12.86
N GLU A 94 -12.21 -36.62 -12.17
CA GLU A 94 -10.99 -37.37 -11.86
C GLU A 94 -10.62 -38.26 -13.04
N ALA A 95 -9.35 -38.21 -13.46
CA ALA A 95 -8.83 -39.07 -14.51
C ALA A 95 -8.53 -40.47 -13.95
N TRP A 96 -8.76 -41.50 -14.76
CA TRP A 96 -8.33 -42.85 -14.42
C TRP A 96 -6.80 -42.92 -14.30
N ALA A 97 -6.30 -43.43 -13.18
CA ALA A 97 -4.87 -43.65 -12.95
C ALA A 97 -4.51 -45.10 -13.31
N PRO A 98 -3.72 -45.34 -14.38
CA PRO A 98 -3.36 -46.70 -14.79
C PRO A 98 -2.42 -47.39 -13.80
N GLU A 99 -2.73 -48.63 -13.44
CA GLU A 99 -1.78 -49.51 -12.75
C GLU A 99 -1.12 -50.46 -13.75
N SER A 100 0.22 -50.42 -13.84
CA SER A 100 0.99 -51.40 -14.61
C SER A 100 1.36 -52.59 -13.72
N ARG A 101 0.91 -53.79 -14.08
CA ARG A 101 1.33 -55.03 -13.39
C ARG A 101 2.70 -55.47 -13.91
N ARG A 102 3.68 -55.64 -13.02
CA ARG A 102 4.98 -56.28 -13.31
C ARG A 102 4.90 -57.79 -13.10
#